data_AF-A0A2S5KJZ4-F1
#
_entry.id   AF-A0A2S5KJZ4-F1
#
_cell.length_a   1.000
_cell.length_b   1.000
_cell.length_c   1.000
_cell.angle_alpha   90.00
_cell.angle_beta   90.00
_cell.angle_gamma   90.00
#
_symmetry.space_group_name_H-M   'P 1'
#
loop_
_entity.id
_entity.type
_entity.pdbx_description
1 polymer ?
#
loop_
_entity_poly.entity_id
_entity_poly.type
_entity_poly.pdbx_seq_one_letter_code
_entity_poly.pdbx_strand_id
1 'polypeptide(L)'
;MDFPRLHTASTARRSKRLGALLSGGLLAAGCTLVQADDGAAPQCQAQITTLMSLPVLDGTETFEPRLYHPSPDLVYAQYSVELGDTLLEVSIDPQNNTLTRWTLEAGEEEDVRHYQLSCDENGRFSGDGVEGMAVDGGLLLYEAKAGDDSIPDDLALFYSKDH
;
A
#
# COMPACT_ATOMS: atom_id res chain seq x y z
N MET A 1 -36.23 -1.98 43.63
CA MET A 1 -36.46 -0.81 42.77
C MET A 1 -37.04 -1.35 41.48
N ASP A 2 -38.27 -0.95 41.22
CA ASP A 2 -39.16 -1.44 40.16
C ASP A 2 -39.31 -0.38 39.06
N PHE A 3 -39.91 -0.77 37.93
CA PHE A 3 -40.29 -0.01 36.71
C PHE A 3 -39.34 -0.12 35.48
N PRO A 4 -39.87 -0.07 34.23
CA PRO A 4 -40.53 -1.20 33.57
C PRO A 4 -40.17 -1.34 32.06
N ARG A 5 -40.68 -2.40 31.43
CA ARG A 5 -40.76 -2.55 29.96
C ARG A 5 -41.70 -1.49 29.36
N LEU A 6 -41.39 -0.99 28.16
CA LEU A 6 -42.34 -0.28 27.30
C LEU A 6 -42.42 -0.93 25.90
N HIS A 7 -43.66 -1.28 25.58
CA HIS A 7 -44.17 -1.78 24.32
C HIS A 7 -44.39 -0.66 23.30
N THR A 8 -44.24 -1.03 22.03
CA THR A 8 -44.94 -0.58 20.80
C THR A 8 -45.87 0.64 20.84
N ALA A 9 -45.72 1.54 19.87
CA ALA A 9 -46.85 2.29 19.31
C ALA A 9 -46.66 2.56 17.80
N SER A 10 -47.56 1.95 17.03
CA SER A 10 -48.00 2.37 15.70
C SER A 10 -48.72 3.73 15.79
N THR A 11 -48.57 4.60 14.79
CA THR A 11 -49.73 5.34 14.23
C THR A 11 -49.39 6.05 12.93
N ALA A 12 -50.34 5.93 12.00
CA ALA A 12 -50.40 6.49 10.68
C ALA A 12 -50.33 8.03 10.63
N ARG A 13 -49.80 8.56 9.52
CA ARG A 13 -50.19 9.88 9.01
C ARG A 13 -50.88 9.75 7.66
N ARG A 14 -52.02 10.42 7.61
CA ARG A 14 -53.00 10.53 6.54
C ARG A 14 -52.76 11.84 5.79
N SER A 15 -53.30 11.92 4.57
CA SER A 15 -53.61 13.15 3.80
C SER A 15 -52.43 13.73 3.01
N LYS A 16 -52.53 14.12 1.74
CA LYS A 16 -53.67 14.62 0.95
C LYS A 16 -53.51 14.24 -0.52
N ARG A 17 -54.65 14.07 -1.23
CA ARG A 17 -54.73 14.08 -2.70
C ARG A 17 -54.67 15.53 -3.21
N LEU A 18 -53.75 15.80 -4.12
CA LEU A 18 -53.69 16.91 -5.08
C LEU A 18 -52.58 16.49 -6.07
N GLY A 19 -52.67 16.52 -7.38
CA GLY A 19 -53.66 16.96 -8.35
C GLY A 19 -53.04 16.73 -9.73
N ALA A 20 -53.89 16.59 -10.74
CA ALA A 20 -53.66 16.82 -12.17
C ALA A 20 -52.34 16.38 -12.84
N LEU A 21 -52.48 15.39 -13.71
CA LEU A 21 -52.11 15.42 -15.14
C LEU A 21 -51.18 16.56 -15.57
N LEU A 22 -50.02 16.21 -16.10
CA LEU A 22 -49.48 16.82 -17.31
C LEU A 22 -48.57 15.80 -18.01
N SER A 23 -49.14 15.21 -19.06
CA SER A 23 -48.43 14.52 -20.13
C SER A 23 -47.49 15.53 -20.78
N GLY A 24 -46.19 15.36 -20.58
CA GLY A 24 -45.15 16.20 -21.19
C GLY A 24 -43.94 15.32 -21.45
N GLY A 25 -43.68 15.03 -22.72
CA GLY A 25 -42.57 14.19 -23.13
C GLY A 25 -41.23 14.79 -22.77
N LEU A 26 -40.29 13.92 -22.43
CA LEU A 26 -38.90 14.04 -22.82
C LEU A 26 -38.33 12.62 -22.75
N LEU A 27 -37.98 12.06 -23.92
CA LEU A 27 -37.11 10.89 -24.02
C LEU A 27 -35.72 11.34 -23.56
N ALA A 28 -35.55 11.49 -22.25
CA ALA A 28 -34.24 11.55 -21.64
C ALA A 28 -33.68 10.13 -21.70
N ALA A 29 -32.60 9.97 -22.45
CA ALA A 29 -31.76 8.78 -22.47
C ALA A 29 -31.47 8.37 -21.02
N GLY A 30 -32.18 7.34 -20.55
CA GLY A 30 -31.91 6.74 -19.27
C GLY A 30 -30.59 6.01 -19.35
N CYS A 31 -29.52 6.66 -18.89
CA CYS A 31 -28.30 5.97 -18.49
C CYS A 31 -28.72 4.87 -17.51
N THR A 32 -28.53 3.62 -17.91
CA THR A 32 -28.57 2.49 -17.02
C THR A 32 -27.38 2.65 -16.08
N LEU A 33 -27.64 3.05 -14.84
CA LEU A 33 -26.68 2.90 -13.75
C LEU A 33 -26.48 1.39 -13.55
N VAL A 34 -25.44 0.85 -14.19
CA VAL A 34 -24.89 -0.45 -13.82
C VAL A 34 -24.23 -0.21 -12.47
N GLN A 35 -24.83 -0.73 -11.40
CA GLN A 35 -24.11 -0.95 -10.14
C GLN A 35 -22.90 -1.80 -10.50
N ALA A 36 -21.70 -1.22 -10.38
CA ALA A 36 -20.48 -1.99 -10.37
C ALA A 36 -20.53 -2.90 -9.15
N ASP A 37 -20.48 -4.20 -9.41
CA ASP A 37 -20.44 -5.26 -8.43
C ASP A 37 -19.23 -5.08 -7.52
N ASP A 38 -19.44 -5.30 -6.23
CA ASP A 38 -18.40 -5.35 -5.21
C ASP A 38 -17.44 -6.51 -5.49
N GLY A 39 -16.14 -6.29 -5.26
CA GLY A 39 -15.28 -7.40 -4.79
C GLY A 39 -14.24 -7.97 -5.73
N ALA A 40 -13.70 -7.20 -6.68
CA ALA A 40 -12.36 -7.50 -7.21
C ALA A 40 -11.36 -6.54 -6.58
N ALA A 41 -10.57 -7.02 -5.61
CA ALA A 41 -9.32 -6.36 -5.26
C ALA A 41 -8.55 -6.13 -6.58
N PRO A 42 -8.01 -4.94 -6.84
CA PRO A 42 -7.21 -4.73 -8.05
C PRO A 42 -6.10 -5.78 -8.06
N GLN A 43 -6.17 -6.70 -9.01
CA GLN A 43 -5.09 -7.65 -9.28
C GLN A 43 -3.96 -6.84 -9.92
N CYS A 44 -3.09 -6.32 -9.06
CA CYS A 44 -1.86 -5.64 -9.41
C CYS A 44 -0.89 -6.67 -10.00
N GLN A 45 -0.48 -6.46 -11.25
CA GLN A 45 0.57 -7.24 -11.89
C GLN A 45 1.92 -6.56 -11.63
N ALA A 46 2.64 -6.97 -10.60
CA ALA A 46 4.01 -6.50 -10.37
C ALA A 46 4.97 -7.28 -11.30
N GLN A 47 5.78 -6.58 -12.08
CA GLN A 47 6.91 -7.17 -12.79
C GLN A 47 8.20 -6.72 -12.13
N ILE A 48 8.79 -7.59 -11.31
CA ILE A 48 10.09 -7.33 -10.70
C ILE A 48 11.17 -7.84 -11.64
N THR A 49 11.80 -6.93 -12.38
CA THR A 49 12.87 -7.28 -13.33
C THR A 49 14.21 -6.74 -12.89
N THR A 50 14.24 -5.53 -12.34
CA THR A 50 15.48 -4.86 -11.94
C THR A 50 16.05 -5.46 -10.67
N LEU A 51 15.21 -5.60 -9.63
CA LEU A 51 15.64 -6.16 -8.33
C LEU A 51 16.29 -7.54 -8.47
N MET A 52 15.76 -8.40 -9.37
CA MET A 52 16.26 -9.76 -9.57
C MET A 52 17.59 -9.82 -10.34
N SER A 53 18.03 -8.69 -10.90
CA SER A 53 19.25 -8.57 -11.72
C SER A 53 20.40 -7.85 -11.01
N LEU A 54 20.12 -7.17 -9.89
CA LEU A 54 21.10 -6.39 -9.14
C LEU A 54 21.62 -7.19 -7.94
N PRO A 55 22.85 -6.92 -7.46
CA PRO A 55 23.29 -7.40 -6.16
C PRO A 55 22.45 -6.76 -5.05
N VAL A 56 22.28 -7.49 -3.96
CA VAL A 56 21.68 -7.00 -2.71
C VAL A 56 22.80 -6.66 -1.74
N LEU A 57 22.83 -5.44 -1.22
CA LEU A 57 23.65 -5.04 -0.09
C LEU A 57 22.93 -5.39 1.22
N ASP A 58 23.60 -6.17 2.06
CA ASP A 58 23.15 -6.59 3.38
C ASP A 58 24.23 -6.19 4.39
N GLY A 59 23.99 -5.05 5.05
CA GLY A 59 25.02 -4.35 5.82
C GLY A 59 26.22 -3.97 4.95
N THR A 60 27.33 -4.70 5.10
CA THR A 60 28.58 -4.45 4.36
C THR A 60 28.88 -5.49 3.27
N GLU A 61 28.07 -6.53 3.15
CA GLU A 61 28.28 -7.62 2.19
C GLU A 61 27.28 -7.58 1.05
N THR A 62 27.66 -8.11 -0.12
CA THR A 62 26.76 -8.18 -1.28
C THR A 62 26.41 -9.62 -1.64
N PHE A 63 25.12 -9.86 -1.87
CA PHE A 63 24.55 -11.18 -2.15
C PHE A 63 23.73 -11.17 -3.43
N GLU A 64 23.56 -12.35 -4.03
CA GLU A 64 22.62 -12.52 -5.13
C GLU A 64 21.18 -12.55 -4.59
N PRO A 65 20.21 -11.85 -5.24
CA PRO A 65 18.80 -11.85 -4.81
C PRO A 65 18.18 -13.24 -4.66
N ARG A 66 18.67 -14.22 -5.43
CA ARG A 66 18.20 -15.61 -5.43
C ARG A 66 18.48 -16.35 -4.12
N LEU A 67 19.36 -15.83 -3.28
CA LEU A 67 19.67 -16.41 -1.97
C LEU A 67 18.60 -16.09 -0.93
N TYR A 68 17.73 -15.11 -1.19
CA TYR A 68 16.61 -14.77 -0.33
C TYR A 68 15.36 -15.57 -0.74
N HIS A 69 14.66 -16.10 0.26
CA HIS A 69 13.40 -16.82 0.04
C HIS A 69 12.23 -15.84 0.13
N PRO A 70 11.38 -15.73 -0.92
CA PRO A 70 10.19 -14.89 -0.87
C PRO A 70 9.27 -15.31 0.27
N SER A 71 8.78 -14.32 1.01
CA SER A 71 7.77 -14.50 2.04
C SER A 71 6.53 -13.70 1.63
N PRO A 72 5.36 -14.34 1.45
CA PRO A 72 4.14 -13.65 1.02
C PRO A 72 3.58 -12.71 2.11
N ASP A 73 4.08 -12.83 3.35
CA ASP A 73 3.61 -12.05 4.48
C ASP A 73 4.27 -10.66 4.50
N LEU A 74 3.75 -9.76 3.66
CA LEU A 74 3.92 -8.32 3.85
C LEU A 74 3.12 -7.89 5.09
N VAL A 75 3.73 -8.08 6.25
CA VAL A 75 3.15 -7.62 7.52
C VAL A 75 3.37 -6.11 7.64
N TYR A 76 2.40 -5.39 8.21
CA TYR A 76 2.63 -4.05 8.78
C TYR A 76 3.83 -4.15 9.71
N ALA A 77 4.98 -3.69 9.24
CA ALA A 77 6.24 -3.83 9.92
C ALA A 77 7.14 -2.68 9.50
N GLN A 78 8.00 -2.31 10.43
CA GLN A 78 9.11 -1.41 10.20
C GLN A 78 10.33 -2.27 9.93
N TYR A 79 11.12 -1.84 8.95
CA TYR A 79 12.34 -2.49 8.55
C TYR A 79 13.44 -1.44 8.52
N SER A 80 14.66 -1.84 8.84
CA SER A 80 15.79 -0.92 8.89
C SER A 80 17.07 -1.52 8.32
N VAL A 81 17.94 -0.65 7.84
CA VAL A 81 19.32 -0.96 7.45
C VAL A 81 20.22 0.23 7.78
N GLU A 82 21.42 -0.08 8.27
CA GLU A 82 22.47 0.91 8.52
C GLU A 82 23.50 0.88 7.38
N LEU A 83 23.77 2.05 6.80
CA LEU A 83 24.77 2.26 5.75
C LEU A 83 25.78 3.30 6.23
N GLY A 84 26.89 2.85 6.84
CA GLY A 84 27.86 3.76 7.43
C GLY A 84 27.25 4.52 8.61
N ASP A 85 27.15 5.86 8.48
CA ASP A 85 26.56 6.74 9.50
C ASP A 85 25.08 7.11 9.19
N THR A 86 24.49 6.47 8.17
CA THR A 86 23.12 6.71 7.72
C THR A 86 22.22 5.53 8.09
N LEU A 87 21.11 5.80 8.80
CA LEU A 87 20.05 4.83 9.07
C LEU A 87 18.92 5.02 8.07
N LEU A 88 18.53 3.95 7.40
CA LEU A 88 17.35 3.93 6.53
C LEU A 88 16.26 3.10 7.20
N GLU A 89 15.07 3.68 7.32
CA GLU A 89 13.89 2.98 7.80
C GLU A 89 12.82 2.90 6.73
N VAL A 90 12.10 1.79 6.67
CA VAL A 90 11.01 1.55 5.73
C VAL A 90 9.79 1.04 6.48
N SER A 91 8.63 1.60 6.16
CA SER A 91 7.33 1.13 6.62
C SER A 91 6.44 0.88 5.42
N ILE A 92 5.75 -0.26 5.43
CA ILE A 92 4.76 -0.61 4.42
C ILE A 92 3.37 -0.58 5.06
N ASP A 93 2.50 0.23 4.46
CA ASP A 93 1.08 0.27 4.71
C ASP A 93 0.34 -0.51 3.61
N PRO A 94 0.02 -1.80 3.83
CA PRO A 94 -0.71 -2.60 2.84
C PRO A 94 -2.17 -2.18 2.68
N GLN A 95 -2.76 -1.41 3.60
CA GLN A 95 -4.15 -0.94 3.46
C GLN A 95 -4.24 0.20 2.45
N ASN A 96 -3.23 1.07 2.44
CA ASN A 96 -3.13 2.20 1.51
C ASN A 96 -2.21 1.92 0.32
N ASN A 97 -1.61 0.73 0.25
CA ASN A 97 -0.58 0.34 -0.71
C ASN A 97 0.54 1.38 -0.78
N THR A 98 1.03 1.81 0.38
CA THR A 98 2.05 2.87 0.47
C THR A 98 3.30 2.32 1.12
N LEU A 99 4.47 2.65 0.57
CA LEU A 99 5.75 2.51 1.25
C LEU A 99 6.25 3.88 1.63
N THR A 100 6.66 4.04 2.88
CA THR A 100 7.36 5.24 3.35
C THR A 100 8.78 4.86 3.73
N ARG A 101 9.75 5.62 3.23
CA ARG A 101 11.17 5.49 3.56
C ARG A 101 11.64 6.76 4.27
N TRP A 102 12.40 6.60 5.33
CA TRP A 102 13.10 7.68 6.04
C TRP A 102 14.61 7.53 5.87
N THR A 103 15.32 8.62 5.60
CA THR A 103 16.77 8.72 5.78
C THR A 103 17.04 9.50 7.05
N LEU A 104 17.83 8.92 7.94
CA LEU A 104 18.34 9.60 9.12
C LEU A 104 19.88 9.62 9.07
N GLU A 105 20.45 10.78 8.76
CA GLU A 105 21.90 11.03 8.80
C GLU A 105 22.26 11.96 9.99
N ALA A 106 23.39 11.68 10.63
CA ALA A 106 23.82 12.41 11.82
C ALA A 106 24.09 13.89 11.54
N GLY A 107 23.18 14.75 12.01
CA GLY A 107 23.31 16.21 11.88
C GLY A 107 22.58 16.80 10.67
N GLU A 108 21.86 15.97 9.91
CA GLU A 108 21.00 16.40 8.81
C GLU A 108 19.51 16.35 9.20
N GLU A 109 18.67 17.02 8.40
CA GLU A 109 17.22 16.88 8.54
C GLU A 109 16.77 15.52 7.97
N GLU A 110 15.75 14.93 8.59
CA GLU A 110 15.15 13.69 8.10
C GLU A 110 14.57 13.87 6.69
N ASP A 111 15.00 13.04 5.74
CA ASP A 111 14.41 12.95 4.40
C ASP A 111 13.34 11.86 4.37
N VAL A 112 12.16 12.17 3.84
CA VAL A 112 11.01 11.27 3.82
C VAL A 112 10.50 11.10 2.40
N ARG A 113 10.37 9.85 1.97
CA ARG A 113 9.88 9.49 0.65
C ARG A 113 8.70 8.57 0.72
N HIS A 114 7.70 8.83 -0.12
CA HIS A 114 6.48 8.05 -0.21
C HIS A 114 6.32 7.45 -1.60
N TYR A 115 5.96 6.18 -1.64
CA TYR A 115 5.75 5.44 -2.86
C TYR A 115 4.35 4.83 -2.85
N GLN A 116 3.63 5.02 -3.97
CA GLN A 116 2.42 4.25 -4.21
C GLN A 116 2.80 2.91 -4.83
N LEU A 117 2.39 1.83 -4.19
CA LEU A 117 2.72 0.47 -4.56
C LEU A 117 1.59 -0.21 -5.34
N SER A 118 2.00 -1.17 -6.17
CA SER A 118 1.21 -2.26 -6.72
C SER A 118 1.86 -3.57 -6.28
N CYS A 119 1.09 -4.45 -5.64
CA CYS A 119 1.60 -5.68 -5.02
C CYS A 119 1.05 -6.95 -5.71
N ASP A 120 1.80 -8.04 -5.73
CA ASP A 120 1.31 -9.36 -6.15
C ASP A 120 1.10 -10.31 -4.96
N GLU A 121 0.59 -11.52 -5.25
CA GLU A 121 0.32 -12.56 -4.24
C GLU A 121 1.58 -13.23 -3.66
N ASN A 122 2.77 -12.96 -4.21
CA ASN A 122 4.04 -13.54 -3.80
C ASN A 122 4.87 -12.58 -2.93
N GLY A 123 4.25 -11.51 -2.41
CA GLY A 123 4.95 -10.51 -1.58
C GLY A 123 5.84 -9.56 -2.39
N ARG A 124 5.68 -9.54 -3.72
CA ARG A 124 6.40 -8.64 -4.62
C ARG A 124 5.62 -7.36 -4.80
N PHE A 125 6.32 -6.23 -4.91
CA PHE A 125 5.70 -4.95 -5.14
C PHE A 125 6.56 -4.05 -6.02
N SER A 126 5.89 -3.11 -6.67
CA SER A 126 6.53 -2.10 -7.51
C SER A 126 5.74 -0.79 -7.46
N GLY A 127 6.43 0.32 -7.63
CA GLY A 127 5.86 1.66 -7.75
C GLY A 127 6.68 2.50 -8.74
N ASP A 128 6.42 3.81 -8.79
CA ASP A 128 7.23 4.71 -9.61
C ASP A 128 8.66 4.79 -9.06
N GLY A 129 9.62 4.22 -9.81
CA GLY A 129 11.03 4.20 -9.43
C GLY A 129 11.39 3.28 -8.26
N VAL A 130 10.50 2.36 -7.85
CA VAL A 130 10.76 1.43 -6.75
C VAL A 130 10.30 0.01 -7.10
N GLU A 131 11.13 -0.99 -6.78
CA GLU A 131 10.80 -2.41 -6.82
C GLU A 131 11.19 -3.05 -5.49
N GLY A 132 10.42 -4.02 -5.00
CA GLY A 132 10.79 -4.72 -3.78
C GLY A 132 10.06 -6.03 -3.57
N MET A 133 10.59 -6.84 -2.66
CA MET A 133 10.07 -8.17 -2.37
C MET A 133 10.23 -8.46 -0.87
N ALA A 134 9.13 -8.85 -0.23
CA ALA A 134 9.19 -9.41 1.11
C ALA A 134 9.89 -10.78 1.08
N VAL A 135 10.81 -10.98 2.02
CA VAL A 135 11.63 -12.19 2.12
C VAL A 135 11.71 -12.65 3.57
N ASP A 136 12.19 -13.87 3.79
CA ASP A 136 12.46 -14.35 5.14
C ASP A 136 13.41 -13.39 5.88
N GLY A 137 12.95 -12.83 6.99
CA GLY A 137 13.72 -11.95 7.86
C GLY A 137 13.72 -10.47 7.48
N GLY A 138 13.10 -10.06 6.37
CA GLY A 138 13.15 -8.66 5.97
C GLY A 138 12.52 -8.31 4.63
N LEU A 139 13.05 -7.27 4.01
CA LEU A 139 12.57 -6.66 2.79
C LEU A 139 13.74 -6.41 1.84
N LEU A 140 13.62 -6.86 0.60
CA LEU A 140 14.49 -6.40 -0.48
C LEU A 140 13.86 -5.18 -1.14
N LEU A 141 14.62 -4.10 -1.29
CA LEU A 141 14.15 -2.88 -1.92
C LEU A 141 15.21 -2.34 -2.89
N TYR A 142 14.76 -1.96 -4.07
CA TYR A 142 15.54 -1.23 -5.06
C TYR A 142 14.82 0.08 -5.37
N GLU A 143 15.56 1.19 -5.31
CA GLU A 143 15.10 2.52 -5.68
C GLU A 143 15.94 3.01 -6.86
N ALA A 144 15.32 3.29 -8.01
CA ALA A 144 16.04 3.74 -9.21
C ALA A 144 16.70 5.12 -9.05
N LYS A 145 16.24 5.88 -8.06
CA LYS A 145 16.84 7.13 -7.59
C LYS A 145 16.54 7.19 -6.11
N ALA A 146 17.54 7.04 -5.27
CA ALA A 146 17.35 7.05 -3.82
C ALA A 146 17.14 8.47 -3.26
N GLY A 147 17.61 9.48 -4.00
CA GLY A 147 17.51 10.90 -3.62
C GLY A 147 18.55 11.33 -2.61
N ASP A 148 19.53 10.47 -2.35
CA ASP A 148 20.55 10.58 -1.32
C ASP A 148 21.85 9.99 -1.89
N ASP A 149 22.94 10.76 -1.83
CA ASP A 149 24.24 10.39 -2.41
C ASP A 149 24.91 9.23 -1.64
N SER A 150 24.48 8.96 -0.41
CA SER A 150 24.96 7.85 0.44
C SER A 150 24.31 6.52 0.07
N ILE A 151 23.25 6.54 -0.73
CA ILE A 151 22.54 5.33 -1.18
C ILE A 151 22.95 4.98 -2.62
N PRO A 152 23.53 3.80 -2.88
CA PRO A 152 23.97 3.44 -4.22
C PRO A 152 22.80 3.23 -5.19
N ASP A 153 22.82 3.92 -6.34
CA ASP A 153 21.77 3.82 -7.37
C ASP A 153 21.71 2.44 -8.10
N ASP A 154 22.79 1.66 -8.07
CA ASP A 154 22.93 0.39 -8.80
C ASP A 154 22.88 -0.86 -7.87
N LEU A 155 22.30 -0.73 -6.68
CA LEU A 155 22.18 -1.84 -5.72
C LEU A 155 20.76 -1.94 -5.15
N ALA A 156 20.35 -3.17 -4.85
CA ALA A 156 19.22 -3.40 -3.96
C ALA A 156 19.73 -3.42 -2.51
N LEU A 157 18.89 -3.02 -1.55
CA LEU A 157 19.20 -3.08 -0.14
C LEU A 157 18.33 -4.14 0.54
N PHE A 158 18.92 -4.89 1.48
CA PHE A 158 18.18 -5.70 2.42
C PHE A 158 17.90 -4.89 3.69
N TYR A 159 16.63 -4.68 3.97
CA TYR A 159 16.16 -4.11 5.23
C TYR A 159 15.75 -5.24 6.16
N SER A 160 16.39 -5.32 7.31
CA SER A 160 16.05 -6.31 8.32
C SER A 160 14.74 -5.92 8.99
N LYS A 161 13.92 -6.91 9.35
CA LYS A 161 12.70 -6.65 10.13
C LYS A 161 13.10 -6.27 11.56
N ASP A 162 12.63 -5.12 12.03
CA ASP A 162 12.88 -4.71 13.42
C ASP A 162 12.28 -5.74 14.39
N HIS A 163 13.07 -6.15 15.38
CA HIS A 163 12.69 -7.11 16.42
C HIS A 163 11.92 -6.47 17.58
#